data_AF-A0A6G3X6Q9-F1
#
_entry.id   AF-A0A6G3X6Q9-F1
#
_cell.length_a   1.000
_cell.length_b   1.000
_cell.length_c   1.000
_cell.angle_alpha   90.00
_cell.angle_beta   90.00
_cell.angle_gamma   90.00
#
_symmetry.space_group_name_H-M   'P 1'
#
loop_
_entity.id
_entity.type
_entity.pdbx_description
1 polymer ?
#
loop_
_entity_poly.entity_id
_entity_poly.type
_entity_poly.pdbx_seq_one_letter_code
_entity_poly.pdbx_strand_id
1 'polypeptide(L)'
;MAKYLLLKHYRGAPAAVNDVPMDRWTPEEISAHMRYMQDFADRLEKTGEFVDGSALAPEGAWVRYDGEGRPPVTDGPFAETKDLIA
;
A
#
# COMPACT_ATOMS: atom_id res chain seq x y z
N MET A 1 -20.16 12.77 7.47
CA MET A 1 -20.05 11.30 7.36
C MET A 1 -18.78 10.85 8.06
N ALA A 2 -18.78 9.65 8.64
CA ALA A 2 -17.55 9.05 9.16
C ALA A 2 -16.58 8.77 8.01
N LYS A 3 -15.28 8.90 8.27
CA LYS A 3 -14.22 8.55 7.32
C LYS A 3 -13.49 7.33 7.86
N TYR A 4 -13.13 6.43 6.97
CA TYR A 4 -12.42 5.20 7.30
C TYR A 4 -11.12 5.14 6.52
N LEU A 5 -10.06 4.67 7.17
CA LEU A 5 -8.81 4.32 6.53
C LEU A 5 -8.79 2.80 6.35
N LEU A 6 -8.76 2.34 5.10
CA LEU A 6 -8.62 0.94 4.75
C LEU A 6 -7.15 0.67 4.43
N LEU A 7 -6.51 -0.16 5.25
CA LEU A 7 -5.13 -0.59 5.06
C LEU A 7 -5.16 -2.04 4.53
N LYS A 8 -4.71 -2.26 3.28
CA LYS A 8 -4.68 -3.61 2.71
C LYS A 8 -3.42 -4.32 3.19
N HIS A 9 -3.53 -5.59 3.56
CA HIS A 9 -2.38 -6.44 3.84
C HIS A 9 -2.62 -7.85 3.34
N TYR A 10 -1.55 -8.58 3.02
CA TYR A 10 -1.65 -9.92 2.46
C TYR A 10 -1.60 -11.04 3.52
N ARG A 11 -1.38 -10.70 4.79
CA ARG A 11 -1.26 -11.68 5.89
C ARG A 11 -2.61 -12.23 6.35
N GLY A 12 -2.63 -13.49 6.76
CA GLY A 12 -3.75 -14.11 7.48
C GLY A 12 -5.00 -14.35 6.64
N ALA A 13 -4.97 -14.02 5.34
CA ALA A 13 -6.02 -14.37 4.41
C ALA A 13 -5.96 -15.86 4.05
N PRO A 14 -7.08 -16.47 3.63
CA PRO A 14 -7.05 -17.76 2.93
C PRO A 14 -6.08 -17.71 1.74
N ALA A 15 -5.56 -18.87 1.34
CA ALA A 15 -4.71 -18.97 0.16
C ALA A 15 -5.38 -18.29 -1.04
N ALA A 16 -4.68 -17.33 -1.64
CA ALA A 16 -5.22 -16.55 -2.74
C ALA A 16 -5.40 -17.46 -3.96
N VAL A 17 -6.50 -17.28 -4.69
CA VAL A 17 -6.74 -17.96 -5.97
C VAL A 17 -5.69 -17.56 -7.00
N ASN A 18 -5.13 -16.36 -6.87
CA ASN A 18 -3.98 -15.89 -7.62
C ASN A 18 -2.93 -15.33 -6.63
N ASP A 19 -1.83 -16.04 -6.49
CA ASP A 19 -0.69 -15.69 -5.64
C ASP A 19 0.58 -15.53 -6.49
N VAL A 20 0.43 -14.90 -7.67
CA VAL A 20 1.56 -14.56 -8.55
C VAL A 20 1.97 -13.12 -8.25
N PRO A 21 3.21 -12.87 -7.82
CA PRO A 21 3.72 -11.50 -7.63
C PRO A 21 3.69 -10.69 -8.92
N MET A 22 3.41 -9.38 -8.81
CA MET A 22 3.17 -8.49 -9.97
C MET A 22 4.39 -8.35 -10.89
N ASP A 23 5.61 -8.59 -10.41
CA ASP A 23 6.85 -8.63 -11.22
C ASP A 23 6.89 -9.80 -12.21
N ARG A 24 6.01 -10.79 -12.05
CA ARG A 24 5.84 -11.93 -12.96
C ARG A 24 4.65 -11.77 -13.89
N TRP A 25 3.89 -10.68 -13.79
CA TRP A 25 2.77 -10.42 -14.67
C TRP A 25 3.24 -9.88 -16.01
N THR A 26 2.45 -10.11 -17.05
CA THR A 26 2.62 -9.48 -18.34
C THR A 26 2.30 -7.97 -18.25
N PRO A 27 2.89 -7.13 -19.12
CA PRO A 27 2.53 -5.71 -19.19
C PRO A 27 1.03 -5.46 -19.39
N GLU A 28 0.36 -6.32 -20.17
CA GLU A 28 -1.08 -6.27 -20.41
C GLU A 28 -1.90 -6.53 -19.13
N GLU A 29 -1.49 -7.52 -18.32
CA GLU A 29 -2.11 -7.82 -17.03
C GLU A 29 -1.93 -6.67 -16.03
N ILE A 30 -0.74 -6.09 -15.95
CA ILE A 30 -0.48 -4.89 -15.13
C ILE A 30 -1.39 -3.75 -15.58
N SER A 31 -1.46 -3.49 -16.89
CA SER A 31 -2.31 -2.43 -17.44
C SER A 31 -3.79 -2.68 -17.17
N ALA A 32 -4.25 -3.93 -17.25
CA ALA A 32 -5.62 -4.31 -16.94
C ALA A 32 -5.95 -4.12 -15.45
N HIS A 33 -5.02 -4.48 -14.57
CA HIS A 33 -5.16 -4.26 -13.13
C HIS A 33 -5.26 -2.78 -12.78
N MET A 34 -4.38 -1.94 -13.34
CA MET A 34 -4.39 -0.49 -13.09
C MET A 34 -5.68 0.15 -13.60
N ARG A 35 -6.18 -0.25 -14.79
CA ARG A 35 -7.48 0.20 -15.29
C ARG A 35 -8.62 -0.18 -14.35
N TYR A 36 -8.65 -1.43 -13.88
CA TYR A 36 -9.68 -1.87 -12.93
C TYR A 36 -9.67 -1.03 -11.65
N MET A 37 -8.50 -0.74 -11.09
CA MET A 37 -8.38 0.07 -9.88
C MET A 37 -8.91 1.49 -10.09
N GLN A 38 -8.62 2.09 -11.25
CA GLN A 38 -9.15 3.41 -11.61
C GLN A 38 -10.67 3.38 -11.79
N ASP A 39 -11.20 2.45 -12.58
CA ASP A 39 -12.65 2.32 -12.81
C ASP A 39 -13.42 2.07 -11.51
N PHE A 40 -12.81 1.33 -10.57
CA PHE A 40 -13.37 1.11 -9.24
C PHE A 40 -13.41 2.39 -8.40
N ALA A 41 -12.31 3.17 -8.38
CA ALA A 41 -12.26 4.46 -7.70
C ALA A 41 -13.29 5.44 -8.27
N ASP A 42 -13.37 5.57 -9.60
CA ASP A 42 -14.33 6.43 -10.30
C ASP A 42 -15.78 6.12 -9.92
N ARG A 43 -16.10 4.84 -9.69
CA ARG A 43 -17.44 4.42 -9.25
C ARG A 43 -17.74 4.87 -7.82
N LEU A 44 -16.77 4.79 -6.92
CA LEU A 44 -16.90 5.23 -5.53
C LEU A 44 -16.90 6.76 -5.40
N GLU A 45 -16.20 7.46 -6.28
CA GLU A 45 -16.27 8.94 -6.36
C GLU A 45 -17.67 9.40 -6.75
N LYS A 46 -18.29 8.74 -7.74
CA LYS A 46 -19.66 9.06 -8.20
C LYS A 46 -20.71 8.91 -7.10
N THR A 47 -20.49 8.03 -6.12
CA THR A 47 -21.38 7.83 -4.97
C THR A 47 -20.98 8.68 -3.75
N GLY A 48 -19.87 9.41 -3.82
CA GLY A 48 -19.34 10.20 -2.70
C GLY A 48 -18.70 9.35 -1.60
N GLU A 49 -18.35 8.10 -1.89
CA GLU A 49 -17.73 7.14 -0.97
C GLU A 49 -16.20 7.22 -1.00
N PHE A 50 -15.60 7.60 -2.14
CA PHE A 50 -14.16 7.72 -2.28
C PHE A 50 -13.63 9.04 -1.69
N VAL A 51 -12.55 8.94 -0.92
CA VAL A 51 -11.82 10.11 -0.39
C VAL A 51 -10.48 10.24 -1.08
N ASP A 52 -9.66 9.18 -1.05
CA ASP A 52 -8.33 9.12 -1.67
C ASP A 52 -7.81 7.67 -1.70
N GLY A 53 -6.74 7.41 -2.46
CA GLY A 53 -6.03 6.14 -2.52
C GLY A 53 -4.58 6.29 -3.01
N SER A 54 -3.66 5.48 -2.47
CA SER A 54 -2.24 5.49 -2.87
C SER A 54 -1.66 4.09 -2.84
N ALA A 55 -0.97 3.71 -3.92
CA ALA A 55 -0.17 2.49 -3.93
C ALA A 55 1.14 2.73 -3.17
N LEU A 56 1.53 1.75 -2.35
CA LEU A 56 2.74 1.82 -1.54
C LEU A 56 3.87 0.99 -2.16
N ALA A 57 5.07 1.56 -2.15
CA ALA A 57 6.28 0.85 -2.52
C ALA A 57 6.69 -0.12 -1.39
N PRO A 58 7.34 -1.26 -1.72
CA PRO A 58 7.84 -2.18 -0.69
C PRO A 58 8.92 -1.56 0.19
N GLU A 59 9.68 -0.59 -0.33
CA GLU A 59 10.67 0.18 0.39
C GLU A 59 10.08 1.39 1.16
N GLY A 60 10.74 1.76 2.25
CA GLY A 60 10.41 2.94 3.04
C GLY A 60 11.46 3.20 4.12
N ALA A 61 11.54 4.44 4.62
CA ALA A 61 12.44 4.83 5.70
C ALA A 61 11.65 5.02 7.00
N TRP A 62 12.13 4.44 8.10
CA TRP A 62 11.63 4.81 9.42
C TRP A 62 12.46 5.95 9.96
N VAL A 63 11.79 7.03 10.35
CA VAL A 63 12.42 8.23 10.88
C VAL A 63 11.84 8.50 12.25
N ARG A 64 12.70 8.53 13.27
CA ARG A 64 12.30 8.93 14.62
C ARG A 64 12.94 10.25 15.01
N TYR A 65 12.09 11.15 15.49
CA TYR A 65 12.53 12.37 16.13
C TYR A 65 13.16 12.07 17.50
N ASP A 66 14.36 12.61 17.74
CA ASP A 66 15.14 12.35 18.97
C ASP A 66 15.44 13.63 19.79
N GLY A 67 14.78 14.76 19.45
CA GLY A 67 14.94 16.04 20.14
C GLY A 67 15.60 17.12 19.27
N GLU A 68 15.46 18.36 19.72
CA GLU A 68 15.92 19.54 18.97
C GLU A 68 17.45 19.54 18.84
N GLY A 69 17.95 19.87 17.63
CA GLY A 69 19.38 19.90 17.34
C GLY A 69 20.06 18.53 17.18
N ARG A 70 19.33 17.41 17.26
CA ARG A 70 19.85 16.06 17.03
C ARG A 70 19.46 15.57 15.63
N PRO A 71 20.38 14.91 14.89
CA PRO A 71 20.04 14.34 13.59
C PRO A 71 18.98 13.24 13.77
N PRO A 72 18.02 13.11 12.83
CA PRO A 72 17.05 12.03 12.85
C PRO A 72 17.77 10.68 12.76
N VAL A 73 17.29 9.70 13.53
CA VAL A 73 17.76 8.32 13.40
C VAL A 73 16.97 7.65 12.27
N THR A 74 17.69 7.21 11.24
CA THR A 74 17.17 6.41 10.13
C THR A 74 17.72 5.00 10.27
N ASP A 75 16.82 4.02 10.41
CA ASP A 75 17.08 2.58 10.55
C ASP A 75 17.90 2.15 11.80
N GLY A 76 17.41 1.12 12.50
CA GLY A 76 18.01 0.55 13.71
C GLY A 76 18.78 -0.76 13.44
N PRO A 77 19.49 -1.33 14.45
CA PRO A 77 20.28 -2.57 14.29
C PRO A 77 19.44 -3.85 14.16
N PHE A 78 18.12 -3.75 14.03
CA PHE A 78 17.20 -4.89 13.98
C PHE A 78 16.78 -5.17 12.55
N ALA A 79 16.65 -6.46 12.21
CA ALA A 79 16.02 -6.87 10.95
C ALA A 79 14.54 -6.48 11.01
N GLU A 80 14.17 -5.38 10.34
CA GLU A 80 12.78 -5.05 10.15
C GLU A 80 12.20 -5.97 9.09
N THR A 81 11.38 -6.95 9.51
CA THR A 81 10.39 -7.54 8.62
C THR A 81 9.34 -6.46 8.37
N LYS A 82 9.57 -5.59 7.39
CA LYS A 82 8.60 -4.58 6.98
C LYS A 82 7.42 -5.30 6.34
N ASP A 83 6.35 -5.47 7.11
CA ASP A 83 5.07 -5.87 6.57
C ASP A 83 4.57 -4.75 5.66
N LEU A 84 4.44 -5.03 4.37
CA LEU A 84 3.88 -4.07 3.43
C LEU A 84 2.39 -3.92 3.73
N ILE A 85 2.03 -2.74 4.23
CA ILE A 85 0.68 -2.21 4.09
C ILE A 85 0.57 -1.77 2.64
N ALA A 86 -0.45 -2.23 1.93
CA ALA A 86 -0.78 -1.89 0.55
C ALA A 86 -2.10 -1.10 0.47
#